data_AF-A0A5J5I4Y1-F1
#
_entry.id   AF-A0A5J5I4Y1-F1
#
_cell.length_a   1.000
_cell.length_b   1.000
_cell.length_c   1.000
_cell.angle_alpha   90.00
_cell.angle_beta   90.00
_cell.angle_gamma   90.00
#
_symmetry.space_group_name_H-M   'P 1'
#
loop_
_entity.id
_entity.type
_entity.pdbx_description
1 polymer ?
#
loop_
_entity_poly.entity_id
_entity_poly.type
_entity_poly.pdbx_seq_one_letter_code
_entity_poly.pdbx_strand_id
1 'polypeptide(L)'
;MVFIHRSGNHVFLDPFQRKISWDLRHPNLINWTFERLIVQQTLAALTPRQKQMAEYWGNGMLTEKIRRIIFRLADKYNIGATKLAFVLGYFYAAVNDAFVMSMYFKYLYDTARPIQYGSNVAAVIDTPQSPSYPSGHAAIAGCSQMVLSHFFPSESASIQRKMEECAQSRVYAGVHFKADIEAGLKLGRQIGKIVMYYMKG
;
A
#
# COMPACT_ATOMS: atom_id res chain seq x y z
N MET A 1 -16.04 7.59 8.60
CA MET A 1 -15.81 8.38 7.36
C MET A 1 -15.42 7.40 6.27
N VAL A 2 -16.08 7.47 5.12
CA VAL A 2 -15.83 6.63 3.93
C VAL A 2 -15.77 7.59 2.75
N PHE A 3 -14.79 7.43 1.87
CA PHE A 3 -14.56 8.31 0.73
C PHE A 3 -14.85 7.63 -0.61
N ILE A 4 -14.77 6.30 -0.66
CA ILE A 4 -15.00 5.53 -1.87
C ILE A 4 -16.35 4.81 -1.76
N HIS A 5 -17.32 5.22 -2.58
CA HIS A 5 -18.66 4.65 -2.58
C HIS A 5 -18.86 3.73 -3.77
N ARG A 6 -19.46 2.56 -3.56
CA ARG A 6 -19.84 1.65 -4.65
C ARG A 6 -21.25 1.98 -5.12
N SER A 7 -21.42 2.29 -6.41
CA SER A 7 -22.72 2.67 -7.00
C SER A 7 -23.43 1.50 -7.71
N GLY A 8 -22.71 0.42 -8.03
CA GLY A 8 -23.21 -0.75 -8.79
C GLY A 8 -22.18 -1.20 -9.83
N ASN A 9 -22.31 -2.41 -10.41
CA ASN A 9 -21.52 -2.92 -11.55
C ASN A 9 -20.05 -2.45 -11.66
N HIS A 10 -19.20 -2.80 -10.68
CA HIS A 10 -17.78 -2.44 -10.66
C HIS A 10 -17.48 -0.92 -10.74
N VAL A 11 -18.49 -0.05 -10.54
CA VAL A 11 -18.39 1.40 -10.53
C VAL A 11 -18.23 1.93 -9.11
N PHE A 12 -17.24 2.82 -8.95
CA PHE A 12 -16.93 3.51 -7.71
C PHE A 12 -17.00 5.01 -7.90
N LEU A 13 -17.47 5.71 -6.88
CA LEU A 13 -17.63 7.15 -6.83
C LEU A 13 -16.74 7.74 -5.74
N ASP A 14 -16.22 8.93 -6.00
CA ASP A 14 -15.51 9.75 -5.01
C ASP A 14 -16.52 10.45 -4.06
N PRO A 15 -16.05 11.19 -3.04
CA PRO A 15 -16.93 11.90 -2.11
C PRO A 15 -17.87 12.92 -2.78
N PHE A 16 -17.57 13.34 -4.00
CA PHE A 16 -18.32 14.32 -4.78
C PHE A 16 -19.24 13.66 -5.82
N GLN A 17 -19.51 12.36 -5.68
CA GLN A 17 -20.34 11.55 -6.58
C GLN A 17 -19.77 11.46 -8.02
N ARG A 18 -18.48 11.72 -8.21
CA ARG A 18 -17.83 11.59 -9.52
C ARG A 18 -17.30 10.18 -9.68
N LYS A 19 -17.49 9.61 -10.87
CA LYS A 19 -16.96 8.28 -11.19
C LYS A 19 -15.43 8.27 -11.12
N ILE A 20 -14.88 7.30 -10.39
CA ILE A 20 -13.44 7.09 -10.29
C ILE A 20 -12.98 6.23 -11.47
N SER A 21 -11.98 6.74 -12.21
CA SER A 21 -11.21 5.96 -13.17
C SER A 21 -9.92 5.49 -12.51
N TRP A 22 -9.79 4.19 -12.25
CA TRP A 22 -8.64 3.64 -11.54
C TRP A 22 -7.42 3.52 -12.45
N ASP A 23 -6.28 4.10 -12.05
CA ASP A 23 -4.99 3.96 -12.74
C ASP A 23 -4.33 2.63 -12.33
N LEU A 24 -4.94 1.53 -12.76
CA LEU A 24 -4.50 0.17 -12.45
C LEU A 24 -4.35 -0.64 -13.73
N ARG A 25 -3.13 -1.11 -14.01
CA ARG A 25 -2.83 -1.92 -15.19
C ARG A 25 -3.54 -3.27 -15.08
N HIS A 26 -4.18 -3.73 -16.15
CA HIS A 26 -4.79 -5.07 -16.14
C HIS A 26 -3.71 -6.17 -16.05
N PRO A 27 -3.87 -7.21 -15.22
CA PRO A 27 -2.92 -8.32 -15.04
C PRO A 27 -2.48 -9.01 -16.34
N ASN A 28 -3.38 -9.18 -17.30
CA ASN A 28 -3.07 -9.80 -18.60
C ASN A 28 -2.05 -9.02 -19.44
N LEU A 29 -1.80 -7.75 -19.10
CA LEU A 29 -0.81 -6.93 -19.78
C LEU A 29 0.57 -7.04 -19.13
N ILE A 30 0.72 -7.79 -18.03
CA ILE A 30 1.97 -7.93 -17.27
C ILE A 30 2.71 -9.19 -17.75
N ASN A 31 4.02 -9.08 -17.96
CA ASN A 31 4.88 -10.22 -18.26
C ASN A 31 5.26 -10.93 -16.95
N TRP A 32 4.41 -11.88 -16.52
CA TRP A 32 4.61 -12.62 -15.27
C TRP A 32 5.87 -13.47 -15.25
N THR A 33 6.34 -13.94 -16.42
CA THR A 33 7.62 -14.65 -16.54
C THR A 33 8.79 -13.74 -16.16
N PHE A 34 8.77 -12.48 -16.64
CA PHE A 34 9.78 -11.49 -16.28
C PHE A 34 9.68 -11.08 -14.81
N GLU A 35 8.48 -10.85 -14.29
CA GLU A 35 8.25 -10.53 -12.87
C GLU A 35 8.77 -11.64 -11.94
N ARG A 36 8.61 -12.91 -12.34
CA ARG A 36 9.17 -14.06 -11.60
C ARG A 36 10.69 -14.01 -11.54
N LEU A 37 11.37 -13.66 -12.64
CA LEU A 37 12.83 -13.53 -12.66
C LEU A 37 13.32 -12.46 -11.69
N ILE A 38 12.59 -11.34 -11.58
CA ILE A 38 12.91 -10.27 -10.61
C ILE A 38 12.87 -10.82 -9.18
N VAL A 39 11.82 -11.57 -8.82
CA VAL A 39 11.70 -12.15 -7.47
C VAL A 39 12.85 -13.13 -7.19
N GLN A 40 13.16 -14.01 -8.15
CA GLN A 40 14.24 -14.99 -8.01
C GLN A 40 15.60 -14.31 -7.83
N GLN A 41 15.93 -13.31 -8.66
CA GLN A 41 17.16 -12.54 -8.54
C GLN A 41 17.23 -11.77 -7.22
N THR A 42 16.11 -11.19 -6.78
CA THR A 42 16.03 -10.47 -5.50
C THR A 42 16.33 -11.38 -4.32
N LEU A 43 15.77 -12.58 -4.30
CA LEU A 43 16.01 -13.55 -3.22
C LEU A 43 17.42 -14.14 -3.26
N ALA A 44 17.98 -14.37 -4.45
CA ALA A 44 19.35 -14.87 -4.60
C ALA A 44 20.41 -13.86 -4.14
N ALA A 45 20.13 -12.57 -4.24
CA ALA A 45 21.02 -11.47 -3.84
C ALA A 45 20.55 -10.71 -2.59
N LEU A 46 19.71 -11.35 -1.75
CA LEU A 46 19.08 -10.70 -0.62
C LEU A 46 20.11 -10.28 0.44
N THR A 47 20.22 -8.97 0.69
CA THR A 47 21.12 -8.45 1.73
C THR A 47 20.51 -8.60 3.13
N PRO A 48 21.34 -8.63 4.20
CA PRO A 48 20.83 -8.65 5.58
C PRO A 48 19.88 -7.50 5.89
N ARG A 49 20.16 -6.30 5.35
CA ARG A 49 19.29 -5.12 5.51
C ARG A 49 17.93 -5.32 4.84
N GLN A 50 17.89 -5.85 3.62
CA GLN A 50 16.63 -6.12 2.91
C GLN A 50 15.81 -7.21 3.61
N LYS A 51 16.47 -8.25 4.15
CA LYS A 51 15.82 -9.26 4.98
C LYS A 51 15.19 -8.65 6.23
N GLN A 52 15.93 -7.78 6.93
CA GLN A 52 15.40 -7.05 8.09
C GLN A 52 14.23 -6.15 7.72
N MET A 53 14.26 -5.50 6.55
CA MET A 53 13.12 -4.70 6.05
C MET A 53 11.90 -5.59 5.79
N ALA A 54 12.08 -6.75 5.15
CA ALA A 54 11.01 -7.72 4.91
C ALA A 54 10.37 -8.20 6.22
N GLU A 55 11.17 -8.56 7.21
CA GLU A 55 10.70 -8.98 8.54
C GLU A 55 10.01 -7.83 9.28
N TYR A 56 10.65 -6.65 9.31
CA TYR A 56 10.12 -5.48 10.00
C TYR A 56 8.77 -5.06 9.45
N TRP A 57 8.60 -4.97 8.13
CA TRP A 57 7.34 -4.56 7.52
C TRP A 57 6.33 -5.70 7.37
N GLY A 58 6.79 -6.95 7.39
CA GLY A 58 5.94 -8.12 7.24
C GLY A 58 5.30 -8.65 8.52
N ASN A 59 5.90 -8.40 9.67
CA ASN A 59 5.41 -8.90 10.94
C ASN A 59 4.58 -7.86 11.70
N GLY A 60 3.40 -8.28 12.16
CA GLY A 60 2.44 -7.44 12.90
C GLY A 60 1.63 -6.51 12.00
N MET A 61 0.83 -5.64 12.62
CA MET A 61 -0.05 -4.72 11.89
C MET A 61 0.74 -3.55 11.28
N LEU A 62 0.63 -3.38 9.96
CA LEU A 62 1.24 -2.24 9.25
C LEU A 62 0.74 -0.90 9.80
N THR A 63 -0.57 -0.79 10.06
CA THR A 63 -1.19 0.42 10.63
C THR A 63 -0.60 0.81 11.97
N GLU A 64 -0.20 -0.15 12.81
CA GLU A 64 0.46 0.14 14.09
C GLU A 64 1.86 0.75 13.91
N LYS A 65 2.61 0.28 12.91
CA LYS A 65 3.93 0.86 12.57
C LYS A 65 3.78 2.28 12.03
N ILE A 66 2.80 2.51 11.17
CA ILE A 66 2.52 3.84 10.62
C ILE A 66 1.98 4.77 11.72
N ARG A 67 1.12 4.29 12.60
CA ARG A 67 0.65 5.03 13.78
C ARG A 67 1.83 5.53 14.61
N ARG A 68 2.84 4.70 14.89
CA ARG A 68 4.06 5.16 15.58
C ARG A 68 4.80 6.29 14.85
N ILE A 69 4.79 6.31 13.52
CA ILE A 69 5.32 7.43 12.73
C ILE A 69 4.48 8.68 12.98
N ILE A 70 3.14 8.57 12.94
CA ILE A 70 2.22 9.69 13.19
C ILE A 70 2.45 10.29 14.57
N PHE A 71 2.53 9.48 15.62
CA PHE A 71 2.79 9.96 16.99
C PHE A 71 4.16 10.65 17.10
N ARG A 72 5.23 10.07 16.52
CA ARG A 72 6.55 10.73 16.52
C ARG A 72 6.52 12.09 15.82
N LEU A 73 5.80 12.19 14.71
CA LEU A 73 5.63 13.47 14.01
C LEU A 73 4.79 14.45 14.83
N ALA A 74 3.74 13.96 15.50
CA ALA A 74 2.93 14.77 16.40
C ALA A 74 3.79 15.36 17.54
N ASP A 75 4.64 14.55 18.17
CA ASP A 75 5.57 14.98 19.20
C ASP A 75 6.58 16.00 18.65
N LYS A 76 7.21 15.68 17.51
CA LYS A 76 8.20 16.56 16.86
C LYS A 76 7.66 17.96 16.56
N TYR A 77 6.40 18.05 16.15
CA TYR A 77 5.74 19.31 15.78
C TYR A 77 4.81 19.86 16.87
N ASN A 78 4.87 19.30 18.09
CA ASN A 78 4.04 19.69 19.24
C ASN A 78 2.54 19.79 18.89
N ILE A 79 2.02 18.79 18.17
CA ILE A 79 0.64 18.74 17.71
C ILE A 79 -0.27 18.38 18.89
N GLY A 80 -1.18 19.30 19.25
CA GLY A 80 -2.16 19.07 20.32
C GLY A 80 -3.14 17.93 20.03
N ALA A 81 -3.73 17.36 21.09
CA ALA A 81 -4.58 16.17 21.03
C ALA A 81 -5.72 16.26 20.01
N THR A 82 -6.40 17.41 19.92
CA THR A 82 -7.49 17.63 18.96
C THR A 82 -7.01 17.46 17.51
N LYS A 83 -5.88 18.09 17.15
CA LYS A 83 -5.33 17.99 15.79
C LYS A 83 -4.80 16.58 15.51
N LEU A 84 -4.21 15.91 16.50
CA LEU A 84 -3.79 14.52 16.37
C LEU A 84 -4.99 13.58 16.12
N ALA A 85 -6.12 13.79 16.81
CA ALA A 85 -7.35 13.04 16.58
C ALA A 85 -7.85 13.22 15.13
N PHE A 86 -7.79 14.44 14.58
CA PHE A 86 -8.10 14.69 13.17
C PHE A 86 -7.16 13.93 12.22
N VAL A 87 -5.85 13.99 12.45
CA VAL A 87 -4.86 13.27 11.63
C VAL A 87 -5.14 11.77 11.63
N LEU A 88 -5.37 11.18 12.82
CA LEU A 88 -5.66 9.76 12.97
C LEU A 88 -7.00 9.38 12.31
N GLY A 89 -8.05 10.18 12.49
CA GLY A 89 -9.37 9.93 11.91
C GLY A 89 -9.32 9.84 10.39
N TYR A 90 -8.67 10.82 9.74
CA TYR A 90 -8.49 10.81 8.30
C TYR A 90 -7.56 9.70 7.82
N PHE A 91 -6.47 9.44 8.56
CA PHE A 91 -5.54 8.35 8.26
C PHE A 91 -6.26 7.00 8.24
N TYR A 92 -6.98 6.65 9.30
CA TYR A 92 -7.65 5.36 9.39
C TYR A 92 -8.79 5.22 8.39
N ALA A 93 -9.57 6.27 8.15
CA ALA A 93 -10.62 6.26 7.14
C ALA A 93 -10.04 6.04 5.72
N ALA A 94 -8.96 6.74 5.37
CA ALA A 94 -8.33 6.60 4.07
C ALA A 94 -7.69 5.21 3.88
N VAL A 95 -7.01 4.70 4.91
CA VAL A 95 -6.39 3.37 4.88
C VAL A 95 -7.44 2.26 4.81
N ASN A 96 -8.60 2.43 5.46
CA ASN A 96 -9.72 1.50 5.33
C ASN A 96 -10.17 1.38 3.86
N ASP A 97 -10.37 2.51 3.18
CA ASP A 97 -10.77 2.52 1.78
C ASP A 97 -9.67 1.93 0.87
N ALA A 98 -8.40 2.23 1.14
CA ALA A 98 -7.27 1.62 0.43
C ALA A 98 -7.22 0.10 0.60
N PHE A 99 -7.49 -0.39 1.81
CA PHE A 99 -7.56 -1.82 2.09
C PHE A 99 -8.74 -2.47 1.33
N VAL A 100 -9.95 -1.95 1.48
CA VAL A 100 -11.16 -2.46 0.81
C VAL A 100 -10.98 -2.50 -0.70
N MET A 101 -10.48 -1.41 -1.30
CA MET A 101 -10.24 -1.35 -2.74
C MET A 101 -9.16 -2.32 -3.19
N SER A 102 -8.08 -2.50 -2.41
CA SER A 102 -7.05 -3.49 -2.74
C SER A 102 -7.60 -4.92 -2.71
N MET A 103 -8.47 -5.25 -1.74
CA MET A 103 -9.11 -6.56 -1.65
C MET A 103 -10.10 -6.79 -2.79
N TYR A 104 -10.89 -5.78 -3.14
CA TYR A 104 -11.77 -5.83 -4.29
C TYR A 104 -11.00 -6.18 -5.58
N PHE A 105 -9.89 -5.47 -5.87
CA PHE A 105 -9.10 -5.77 -7.07
C PHE A 105 -8.38 -7.12 -7.01
N LYS A 106 -7.93 -7.53 -5.82
CA LYS A 106 -7.35 -8.87 -5.63
C LYS A 106 -8.30 -9.98 -6.08
N TYR A 107 -9.54 -9.94 -5.62
CA TYR A 107 -10.52 -10.97 -5.97
C TYR A 107 -11.15 -10.76 -7.35
N LEU A 108 -11.11 -9.54 -7.89
CA LEU A 108 -11.49 -9.30 -9.28
C LEU A 108 -10.51 -9.98 -10.25
N TYR A 109 -9.22 -9.96 -9.94
CA TYR A 109 -8.17 -10.40 -10.84
C TYR A 109 -7.60 -11.79 -10.55
N ASP A 110 -7.73 -12.27 -9.30
CA ASP A 110 -7.33 -13.60 -8.84
C ASP A 110 -5.91 -14.03 -9.28
N THR A 111 -4.96 -13.08 -9.27
CA THR A 111 -3.59 -13.34 -9.72
C THR A 111 -2.83 -14.21 -8.71
N ALA A 112 -2.16 -15.25 -9.22
CA ALA A 112 -1.32 -16.14 -8.44
C ALA A 112 -0.11 -15.45 -7.79
N ARG A 113 0.31 -15.91 -6.61
CA ARG A 113 1.50 -15.47 -5.86
C ARG A 113 2.79 -16.05 -6.44
N PRO A 114 3.97 -15.45 -6.15
CA PRO A 114 5.26 -15.97 -6.62
C PRO A 114 5.50 -17.47 -6.31
N ILE A 115 5.12 -17.93 -5.10
CA ILE A 115 5.28 -19.33 -4.69
C ILE A 115 4.47 -20.32 -5.55
N GLN A 116 3.39 -19.86 -6.20
CA GLN A 116 2.53 -20.69 -7.03
C GLN A 116 3.07 -20.89 -8.46
N TYR A 117 4.15 -20.21 -8.85
CA TYR A 117 4.76 -20.32 -10.19
C TYR A 117 5.87 -21.40 -10.29
N GLY A 118 5.84 -22.39 -9.39
CA GLY A 118 6.62 -23.64 -9.53
C GLY A 118 8.12 -23.57 -9.17
N SER A 119 8.61 -22.45 -8.65
CA SER A 119 9.96 -22.37 -8.06
C SER A 119 9.87 -22.49 -6.54
N ASN A 120 10.87 -23.12 -5.92
CA ASN A 120 11.03 -23.18 -4.46
C ASN A 120 11.37 -21.76 -3.94
N VAL A 121 10.36 -20.90 -3.86
CA VAL A 121 10.49 -19.52 -3.36
C VAL A 121 10.64 -19.60 -1.85
N ALA A 122 11.89 -19.46 -1.39
CA ALA A 122 12.20 -19.34 0.04
C ALA A 122 11.78 -17.95 0.54
N ALA A 123 10.48 -17.77 0.77
CA ALA A 123 9.93 -16.53 1.29
C ALA A 123 10.48 -16.23 2.70
N VAL A 124 10.74 -14.96 2.98
CA VAL A 124 11.29 -14.52 4.29
C VAL A 124 10.21 -14.51 5.38
N ILE A 125 8.95 -14.38 4.97
CA ILE A 125 7.77 -14.36 5.83
C ILE A 125 6.70 -15.26 5.23
N ASP A 126 5.71 -15.62 6.04
CA ASP A 126 4.57 -16.42 5.57
C ASP A 126 3.85 -15.73 4.40
N THR A 127 3.58 -16.51 3.36
CA THR A 127 2.85 -16.01 2.19
C THR A 127 1.37 -15.84 2.55
N PRO A 128 0.79 -14.63 2.42
CA PRO A 128 -0.61 -14.42 2.74
C PRO A 128 -1.55 -15.24 1.84
N GLN A 129 -2.62 -15.80 2.42
CA GLN A 129 -3.65 -16.57 1.73
C GLN A 129 -4.66 -15.66 1.00
N SER A 130 -4.17 -14.85 0.06
CA SER A 130 -4.98 -13.99 -0.82
C SER A 130 -4.28 -13.81 -2.16
N PRO A 131 -5.00 -13.43 -3.24
CA PRO A 131 -4.39 -13.14 -4.54
C PRO A 131 -3.27 -12.10 -4.46
N SER A 132 -2.33 -12.13 -5.40
CA SER A 132 -1.14 -11.26 -5.37
C SER A 132 -1.47 -9.80 -5.74
N TYR A 133 -2.25 -9.60 -6.80
CA TYR A 133 -2.33 -8.30 -7.48
C TYR A 133 -3.64 -7.55 -7.17
N PRO A 134 -3.59 -6.26 -6.80
CA PRO A 134 -2.42 -5.47 -6.42
C PRO A 134 -1.98 -5.78 -4.97
N SER A 135 -0.79 -5.33 -4.56
CA SER A 135 -0.34 -5.48 -3.17
C SER A 135 -1.13 -4.57 -2.22
N GLY A 136 -1.84 -5.16 -1.25
CA GLY A 136 -2.57 -4.42 -0.22
C GLY A 136 -1.65 -3.64 0.72
N HIS A 137 -0.48 -4.20 1.06
CA HIS A 137 0.55 -3.49 1.83
C HIS A 137 1.03 -2.23 1.10
N ALA A 138 1.27 -2.33 -0.23
CA ALA A 138 1.67 -1.21 -1.04
C ALA A 138 0.54 -0.16 -1.20
N ALA A 139 -0.72 -0.60 -1.28
CA ALA A 139 -1.88 0.30 -1.28
C ALA A 139 -2.00 1.10 0.02
N ILE A 140 -1.86 0.45 1.18
CA ILE A 140 -1.85 1.13 2.47
C ILE A 140 -0.67 2.10 2.56
N ALA A 141 0.53 1.68 2.16
CA ALA A 141 1.73 2.53 2.18
C ALA A 141 1.58 3.76 1.26
N GLY A 142 1.09 3.58 0.03
CA GLY A 142 0.86 4.66 -0.92
C GLY A 142 -0.21 5.64 -0.46
N CYS A 143 -1.30 5.16 0.15
CA CYS A 143 -2.34 6.00 0.73
C CYS A 143 -1.80 6.79 1.94
N SER A 144 -1.08 6.10 2.82
CA SER A 144 -0.46 6.70 4.00
C SER A 144 0.54 7.79 3.63
N GLN A 145 1.33 7.58 2.56
CA GLN A 145 2.23 8.60 2.03
C GLN A 145 1.48 9.89 1.75
N MET A 146 0.41 9.84 0.95
CA MET A 146 -0.34 11.02 0.54
C MET A 146 -0.98 11.73 1.73
N VAL A 147 -1.68 10.98 2.59
CA VAL A 147 -2.39 11.55 3.74
C VAL A 147 -1.41 12.18 4.74
N LEU A 148 -0.31 11.51 5.06
CA LEU A 148 0.65 12.05 6.03
C LEU A 148 1.45 13.21 5.46
N SER A 149 1.80 13.18 4.17
CA SER A 149 2.42 14.34 3.49
C SER A 149 1.53 15.58 3.49
N HIS A 150 0.21 15.41 3.48
CA HIS A 150 -0.71 16.54 3.61
C HIS A 150 -0.61 17.21 4.99
N PHE A 151 -0.58 16.41 6.07
CA PHE A 151 -0.52 16.94 7.44
C PHE A 151 0.89 17.38 7.86
N PHE A 152 1.93 16.77 7.29
CA PHE A 152 3.35 17.02 7.61
C PHE A 152 4.16 17.31 6.34
N PRO A 153 3.91 18.45 5.66
CA PRO A 153 4.49 18.73 4.35
C PRO A 153 6.03 18.74 4.36
N SER A 154 6.65 19.27 5.42
CA SER A 154 8.11 19.27 5.59
C SER A 154 8.74 17.88 5.69
N GLU A 155 7.95 16.85 6.01
CA GLU A 155 8.39 15.45 6.13
C GLU A 155 8.08 14.62 4.90
N SER A 156 7.50 15.21 3.85
CA SER A 156 7.00 14.47 2.69
C SER A 156 8.04 13.56 2.04
N ALA A 157 9.27 14.03 1.86
CA ALA A 157 10.34 13.23 1.30
C ALA A 157 10.74 12.05 2.22
N SER A 158 10.72 12.24 3.54
CA SER A 158 11.01 11.20 4.52
C SER A 158 9.90 10.15 4.58
N ILE A 159 8.65 10.61 4.61
CA ILE A 159 7.44 9.78 4.57
C ILE A 159 7.42 8.94 3.28
N GLN A 160 7.67 9.57 2.13
CA GLN A 160 7.73 8.88 0.84
C GLN A 160 8.76 7.75 0.87
N ARG A 161 10.01 8.04 1.26
CA ARG A 161 11.06 7.01 1.35
C ARG A 161 10.64 5.86 2.26
N LYS A 162 10.04 6.15 3.41
CA LYS A 162 9.62 5.11 4.37
C LYS A 162 8.48 4.24 3.84
N MET A 163 7.52 4.85 3.13
CA MET A 163 6.40 4.13 2.54
C MET A 163 6.82 3.32 1.30
N GLU A 164 7.77 3.82 0.51
CA GLU A 164 8.38 3.07 -0.60
C GLU A 164 9.18 1.88 -0.09
N GLU A 165 9.98 2.06 0.97
CA GLU A 165 10.66 0.96 1.67
C GLU A 165 9.64 -0.09 2.18
N CYS A 166 8.54 0.35 2.80
CA CYS A 166 7.47 -0.54 3.25
C CYS A 166 6.90 -1.37 2.10
N ALA A 167 6.59 -0.73 0.97
CA ALA A 167 6.02 -1.40 -0.19
C ALA A 167 7.02 -2.38 -0.83
N GLN A 168 8.27 -1.95 -1.00
CA GLN A 168 9.33 -2.75 -1.61
C GLN A 168 9.75 -3.96 -0.77
N SER A 169 9.61 -3.87 0.56
CA SER A 169 9.87 -4.99 1.49
C SER A 169 9.16 -6.28 1.12
N ARG A 170 8.04 -6.19 0.40
CA ARG A 170 7.22 -7.34 -0.02
C ARG A 170 7.85 -8.14 -1.16
N VAL A 171 8.68 -7.51 -1.99
CA VAL A 171 9.49 -8.22 -3.00
C VAL A 171 10.70 -8.85 -2.31
N TYR A 172 11.34 -8.16 -1.37
CA TYR A 172 12.42 -8.72 -0.54
C TYR A 172 11.95 -9.93 0.27
N ALA A 173 10.69 -9.94 0.66
CA ALA A 173 10.03 -11.06 1.31
C ALA A 173 9.71 -12.25 0.38
N GLY A 174 9.75 -12.06 -0.94
CA GLY A 174 9.38 -13.09 -1.92
C GLY A 174 7.87 -13.34 -2.08
N VAL A 175 7.02 -12.50 -1.49
CA VAL A 175 5.56 -12.74 -1.42
C VAL A 175 4.74 -11.94 -2.44
N HIS A 176 5.38 -11.00 -3.16
CA HIS A 176 4.77 -10.16 -4.19
C HIS A 176 5.73 -9.96 -5.36
N PHE A 177 5.16 -9.79 -6.55
CA PHE A 177 5.89 -9.31 -7.73
C PHE A 177 6.12 -7.80 -7.66
N LYS A 178 7.08 -7.28 -8.44
CA LYS A 178 7.32 -5.84 -8.52
C LYS A 178 6.09 -5.11 -9.07
N ALA A 179 5.43 -5.70 -10.07
CA ALA A 179 4.19 -5.16 -10.63
C ALA A 179 3.06 -5.04 -9.60
N ASP A 180 2.95 -5.98 -8.64
CA ASP A 180 1.98 -5.89 -7.54
C ASP A 180 2.22 -4.64 -6.68
N ILE A 181 3.49 -4.31 -6.44
CA ILE A 181 3.92 -3.18 -5.61
C ILE A 181 3.65 -1.87 -6.30
N GLU A 182 4.05 -1.74 -7.57
CA GLU A 182 3.80 -0.55 -8.37
C GLU A 182 2.31 -0.25 -8.46
N ALA A 183 1.50 -1.26 -8.74
CA ALA A 183 0.05 -1.18 -8.80
C ALA A 183 -0.58 -0.80 -7.46
N GLY A 184 -0.14 -1.43 -6.37
CA GLY A 184 -0.61 -1.08 -5.04
C GLY A 184 -0.27 0.36 -4.66
N LEU A 185 0.97 0.80 -4.87
CA LEU A 185 1.37 2.19 -4.61
C LEU A 185 0.54 3.19 -5.42
N LYS A 186 0.29 2.92 -6.70
CA LYS A 186 -0.57 3.76 -7.55
C LYS A 186 -2.00 3.85 -7.02
N LEU A 187 -2.62 2.70 -6.75
CA LEU A 187 -3.98 2.64 -6.17
C LEU A 187 -4.06 3.41 -4.86
N GLY A 188 -3.13 3.15 -3.94
CA GLY A 188 -3.06 3.83 -2.64
C GLY A 188 -2.89 5.34 -2.78
N ARG A 189 -1.94 5.78 -3.61
CA ARG A 189 -1.71 7.20 -3.87
C ARG A 189 -2.93 7.88 -4.51
N GLN A 190 -3.64 7.20 -5.41
CA GLN A 190 -4.87 7.73 -6.00
C GLN A 190 -5.95 7.95 -4.93
N ILE A 191 -6.18 6.97 -4.06
CA ILE A 191 -7.13 7.09 -2.94
C ILE A 191 -6.71 8.21 -2.00
N GLY A 192 -5.44 8.27 -1.62
CA GLY A 192 -4.91 9.34 -0.78
C GLY A 192 -5.10 10.73 -1.39
N LYS A 193 -4.95 10.89 -2.72
CA LYS A 193 -5.24 12.14 -3.43
C LYS A 193 -6.73 12.52 -3.37
N ILE A 194 -7.64 11.55 -3.51
CA ILE A 194 -9.10 11.78 -3.36
C ILE A 194 -9.40 12.32 -1.97
N VAL A 195 -8.85 11.68 -0.93
CA VAL A 195 -9.03 12.11 0.47
C VAL A 195 -8.45 13.50 0.71
N MET A 196 -7.24 13.78 0.20
CA MET A 196 -6.64 15.11 0.29
C MET A 196 -7.44 16.20 -0.43
N TYR A 197 -8.08 15.86 -1.55
CA TYR A 197 -8.95 16.80 -2.27
C TYR A 197 -10.21 17.08 -1.46
N TYR A 198 -10.80 16.06 -0.84
CA TYR A 198 -11.92 16.22 0.09
C TYR A 198 -11.56 17.10 1.31
N MET A 199 -10.37 16.96 1.89
CA MET A 199 -9.93 17.80 3.01
C MET A 199 -9.80 19.29 2.68
N LYS A 200 -9.65 19.64 1.38
CA LYS A 200 -9.43 21.01 0.91
C LYS A 200 -10.71 21.72 0.48
N GLY A 201 -11.77 20.97 0.18
CA GLY A 201 -13.09 21.48 -0.18
C GLY A 201 -13.94 21.71 1.06
#